data_AF-Q71MD7-F1
#
_entry.id   AF-Q71MD7-F1
#
_cell.length_a   1.000
_cell.length_b   1.000
_cell.length_c   1.000
_cell.angle_alpha   90.00
_cell.angle_beta   90.00
_cell.angle_gamma   90.00
#
_symmetry.space_group_name_H-M   'P 1'
#
loop_
_entity.id
_entity.type
_entity.pdbx_description
1 polymer ?
#
loop_
_entity_poly.entity_id
_entity_poly.type
_entity_poly.pdbx_seq_one_letter_code
_entity_poly.pdbx_strand_id
1 'polypeptide(L)'
;MKSLCVPAVLSLVLILLLDQAPTARADDSLSKEQVENAVDEALDKLNKQQVSTRKLALSEQQDIQADETDVEGQFTIKFDVVETECNADDPRDWADCPIATDSTPVDAQCEVTVLSTEDSLDVGDATCDFNRTDGNARRRRGWFKKAWRKVKHAGRRVLDTAKGVGRHYLNNWLNRYRG
;
A
#
# COMPACT_ATOMS: atom_id res chain seq x y z
N MET A 1 -31.12 25.83 55.11
CA MET A 1 -31.10 24.87 53.98
C MET A 1 -31.20 25.71 52.71
N LYS A 2 -30.10 25.86 51.96
CA LYS A 2 -30.02 26.80 50.83
C LYS A 2 -30.46 26.08 49.56
N SER A 3 -31.58 26.52 49.02
CA SER A 3 -32.16 26.06 47.75
C SER A 3 -31.19 26.41 46.62
N LEU A 4 -30.61 25.39 45.99
CA LEU A 4 -29.73 25.56 44.83
C LEU A 4 -30.59 25.59 43.56
N CYS A 5 -30.45 26.68 42.82
CA CYS A 5 -31.18 27.06 41.63
C CYS A 5 -31.15 25.98 40.53
N VAL A 6 -32.31 25.36 40.31
CA VAL A 6 -32.66 24.50 39.16
C VAL A 6 -32.26 25.07 37.78
N PRO A 7 -32.29 26.39 37.47
CA PRO A 7 -31.89 26.86 36.13
C PRO A 7 -30.40 26.74 35.82
N ALA A 8 -29.53 26.67 36.84
CA ALA A 8 -28.08 26.59 36.61
C ALA A 8 -27.67 25.21 36.06
N VAL A 9 -28.39 24.16 36.43
CA VAL A 9 -28.09 22.78 35.99
C VAL A 9 -28.54 22.57 34.54
N LEU A 10 -29.67 23.15 34.15
CA LEU A 10 -30.21 23.08 32.78
C LEU A 10 -29.32 23.78 31.75
N SER A 11 -28.70 24.91 32.15
CA SER A 11 -27.74 25.61 31.29
C SER A 11 -26.43 24.85 31.09
N LEU A 12 -26.01 24.04 32.07
CA LEU A 12 -24.77 23.26 32.00
C LEU A 12 -24.94 22.01 31.11
N VAL A 13 -26.14 21.44 31.07
CA VAL A 13 -26.48 20.29 30.20
C VAL A 13 -26.53 20.71 28.72
N LEU A 14 -26.95 21.93 28.40
CA LEU A 14 -26.98 22.42 27.01
C LEU A 14 -25.56 22.61 26.42
N ILE A 15 -24.59 23.02 27.23
CA ILE A 15 -23.20 23.23 26.81
C ILE A 15 -22.51 21.89 26.52
N LEU A 16 -22.84 20.83 27.27
CA LEU A 16 -22.29 19.48 27.05
C LEU A 16 -22.88 18.78 25.81
N LEU A 17 -24.02 19.23 25.30
CA LEU A 17 -24.66 18.67 24.10
C LEU A 17 -24.17 19.32 22.79
N LEU A 18 -23.50 20.48 22.85
CA LEU A 18 -22.97 21.17 21.67
C LEU A 18 -21.53 20.77 21.30
N ASP A 19 -20.86 19.96 22.11
CA ASP A 19 -19.44 19.61 21.93
C ASP A 19 -19.20 18.27 21.21
N GLN A 20 -20.24 17.67 20.63
CA GLN A 20 -20.13 16.46 19.82
C GLN A 20 -20.39 16.77 18.35
N ALA A 21 -19.72 17.78 17.81
CA ALA A 21 -19.43 17.76 16.38
C ALA A 21 -18.22 16.82 16.21
N PRO A 22 -18.36 15.65 15.55
CA PRO A 22 -17.20 14.90 15.13
C PRO A 22 -16.41 15.82 14.21
N THR A 23 -15.30 16.35 14.71
CA THR A 23 -14.25 16.88 13.87
C THR A 23 -13.65 15.66 13.18
N ALA A 24 -14.24 15.28 12.04
CA ALA A 24 -13.60 14.41 11.09
C ALA A 24 -12.32 15.15 10.69
N ARG A 25 -11.22 14.82 11.36
CA ARG A 25 -9.91 15.14 10.82
C ARG A 25 -9.83 14.34 9.54
N ALA A 26 -9.69 15.00 8.40
CA ALA A 26 -9.23 14.35 7.19
C ALA A 26 -8.00 13.52 7.60
N ASP A 27 -8.06 12.22 7.35
CA ASP A 27 -6.92 11.34 7.56
C ASP A 27 -5.81 11.87 6.66
N ASP A 28 -4.71 12.33 7.24
CA ASP A 28 -3.53 12.80 6.49
C ASP A 28 -2.97 11.69 5.58
N SER A 29 -3.38 10.44 5.78
CA SER A 29 -2.95 9.31 4.96
C SER A 29 -4.09 8.65 4.18
N LEU A 30 -3.83 8.32 2.92
CA LEU A 30 -4.74 7.46 2.15
C LEU A 30 -4.69 6.02 2.68
N SER A 31 -5.86 5.42 2.88
CA SER A 31 -5.96 3.99 3.17
C SER A 31 -5.51 3.15 1.97
N LYS A 32 -5.09 1.91 2.23
CA LYS A 32 -4.68 0.97 1.17
C LYS A 32 -5.78 0.77 0.12
N GLU A 33 -7.04 0.68 0.55
CA GLU A 33 -8.20 0.52 -0.34
C GLU A 33 -8.42 1.75 -1.22
N GLN A 34 -8.26 2.95 -0.67
CA GLN A 34 -8.31 4.20 -1.45
C GLN A 34 -7.21 4.26 -2.51
N VAL A 35 -6.00 3.86 -2.16
CA VAL A 35 -4.88 3.80 -3.11
C VAL A 35 -5.15 2.78 -4.23
N GLU A 36 -5.64 1.59 -3.89
CA GLU A 36 -5.98 0.54 -4.87
C GLU A 36 -7.11 1.00 -5.81
N ASN A 37 -8.19 1.56 -5.28
CA ASN A 37 -9.30 2.09 -6.09
C ASN A 37 -8.86 3.24 -7.01
N ALA A 38 -8.00 4.13 -6.53
CA ALA A 38 -7.46 5.22 -7.34
C ALA A 38 -6.59 4.72 -8.50
N VAL A 39 -5.78 3.68 -8.25
CA VAL A 39 -4.97 3.05 -9.30
C VAL A 39 -5.84 2.34 -10.32
N ASP A 40 -6.88 1.62 -9.90
CA ASP A 40 -7.81 0.96 -10.81
C ASP A 40 -8.54 1.97 -11.71
N GLU A 41 -9.03 3.08 -11.14
CA GLU A 41 -9.68 4.14 -11.91
C GLU A 41 -8.69 4.83 -12.87
N ALA A 42 -7.47 5.11 -12.42
CA ALA A 42 -6.41 5.67 -13.25
C ALA A 42 -6.06 4.75 -14.43
N LEU A 43 -5.95 3.44 -14.18
CA LEU A 43 -5.64 2.45 -15.21
C LEU A 43 -6.78 2.30 -16.24
N ASP A 44 -8.03 2.33 -15.78
CA ASP A 44 -9.19 2.32 -16.67
C ASP A 44 -9.23 3.58 -17.56
N LYS A 45 -8.92 4.76 -17.00
CA LYS A 45 -8.78 6.01 -17.79
C LYS A 45 -7.70 5.88 -18.86
N LEU A 46 -6.51 5.39 -18.51
CA LEU A 46 -5.41 5.19 -19.47
C LEU A 46 -5.81 4.24 -20.61
N ASN A 47 -6.48 3.15 -20.29
CA ASN A 47 -6.95 2.18 -21.27
C ASN A 47 -8.05 2.74 -22.18
N LYS A 48 -8.98 3.53 -21.63
CA LYS A 48 -10.00 4.26 -22.42
C LYS A 48 -9.39 5.31 -23.33
N GLN A 49 -8.33 5.98 -22.88
CA GLN A 49 -7.58 6.96 -23.67
C GLN A 49 -6.70 6.30 -24.76
N GLN A 50 -6.54 4.97 -24.73
CA GLN A 50 -5.73 4.19 -25.69
C GLN A 50 -4.31 4.74 -25.84
N VAL A 51 -3.65 5.04 -24.72
CA VAL A 51 -2.29 5.58 -24.69
C VAL A 51 -1.22 4.59 -25.22
N SER A 52 -1.57 3.31 -25.33
CA SER A 52 -0.79 2.26 -26.00
C SER A 52 -1.65 1.53 -27.04
N THR A 53 -0.99 0.83 -27.96
CA THR A 53 -1.63 -0.09 -28.92
C THR A 53 -2.25 -1.32 -28.26
N ARG A 54 -1.81 -1.66 -27.04
CA ARG A 54 -2.31 -2.77 -26.24
C ARG A 54 -2.89 -2.29 -24.93
N LYS A 55 -3.80 -3.09 -24.38
CA LYS A 55 -4.37 -2.82 -23.06
C LYS A 55 -3.27 -2.96 -22.00
N LEU A 56 -3.25 -2.03 -21.05
CA LEU A 56 -2.33 -1.98 -19.93
C LEU A 56 -2.95 -2.67 -18.72
N ALA A 57 -2.13 -3.41 -17.97
CA ALA A 57 -2.49 -4.04 -16.71
C ALA A 57 -1.49 -3.64 -15.61
N LEU A 58 -1.91 -3.72 -14.35
CA LEU A 58 -1.04 -3.47 -13.21
C LEU A 58 0.07 -4.54 -13.12
N SER A 59 1.30 -4.11 -12.83
CA SER A 59 2.41 -5.05 -12.65
C SER A 59 2.33 -5.81 -11.32
N GLU A 60 2.26 -7.14 -11.35
CA GLU A 60 2.23 -8.00 -10.15
C GLU A 60 3.42 -7.80 -9.19
N GLN A 61 4.53 -7.26 -9.67
CA GLN A 61 5.77 -7.11 -8.91
C GLN A 61 5.94 -5.74 -8.26
N GLN A 62 4.91 -4.90 -8.32
CA GLN A 62 5.02 -3.52 -7.94
C GLN A 62 4.84 -3.23 -6.45
N ASP A 63 5.57 -2.22 -5.99
CA ASP A 63 5.29 -1.41 -4.81
C ASP A 63 4.51 -0.15 -5.25
N ILE A 64 3.23 -0.05 -4.92
CA ILE A 64 2.45 1.17 -5.15
C ILE A 64 2.87 2.17 -4.07
N GLN A 65 3.23 3.39 -4.48
CA GLN A 65 3.69 4.43 -3.56
C GLN A 65 2.73 5.60 -3.64
N ALA A 66 2.21 6.04 -2.49
CA ALA A 66 1.39 7.23 -2.37
C ALA A 66 2.14 8.22 -1.49
N ASP A 67 2.47 9.37 -2.05
CA ASP A 67 3.17 10.46 -1.36
C ASP A 67 2.27 11.70 -1.32
N GLU A 68 2.15 12.32 -0.16
CA GLU A 68 1.49 13.64 -0.02
C GLU A 68 2.24 14.70 -0.84
N THR A 69 1.50 15.66 -1.37
CA THR A 69 2.07 16.85 -2.01
C THR A 69 2.07 18.04 -1.05
N ASP A 70 2.61 19.18 -1.49
CA ASP A 70 2.56 20.43 -0.71
C ASP A 70 1.13 21.01 -0.59
N VAL A 71 0.14 20.40 -1.27
CA VAL A 71 -1.26 20.81 -1.25
C VAL A 71 -2.03 19.88 -0.31
N GLU A 72 -2.72 20.46 0.67
CA GLU A 72 -3.52 19.72 1.65
C GLU A 72 -4.53 18.79 0.97
N GLY A 73 -4.54 17.52 1.40
CA GLY A 73 -5.41 16.48 0.86
C GLY A 73 -5.03 15.98 -0.53
N GLN A 74 -3.95 16.48 -1.15
CA GLN A 74 -3.50 16.01 -2.46
C GLN A 74 -2.36 15.00 -2.33
N PHE A 75 -2.45 13.91 -3.09
CA PHE A 75 -1.45 12.85 -3.10
C PHE A 75 -1.04 12.53 -4.54
N THR A 76 0.22 12.12 -4.72
CA THR A 76 0.71 11.53 -5.95
C THR A 76 0.90 10.04 -5.75
N ILE A 77 0.21 9.24 -6.56
CA ILE A 77 0.31 7.78 -6.55
C ILE A 77 1.14 7.33 -7.74
N LYS A 78 2.23 6.61 -7.48
CA LYS A 78 3.10 6.01 -8.49
C LYS A 78 2.82 4.51 -8.60
N PHE A 79 2.52 4.08 -9.82
CA PHE A 79 2.27 2.69 -10.17
C PHE A 79 2.98 2.33 -11.50
N ASP A 80 3.04 1.06 -11.87
CA ASP A 80 3.87 0.41 -12.87
C ASP A 80 2.89 -0.48 -13.62
N VAL A 81 2.84 -0.28 -14.91
CA VAL A 81 1.96 -1.03 -15.80
C VAL A 81 2.80 -1.89 -16.73
N VAL A 82 2.15 -2.91 -17.26
CA VAL A 82 2.69 -3.79 -18.29
C VAL A 82 1.67 -3.95 -19.40
N GLU A 83 2.14 -4.14 -20.63
CA GLU A 83 1.26 -4.48 -21.73
C GLU A 83 0.70 -5.90 -21.59
N THR A 84 -0.55 -6.06 -22.04
CA THR A 84 -1.23 -7.35 -22.14
C THR A 84 -1.17 -7.90 -23.58
N GLU A 85 -1.74 -9.07 -23.80
CA GLU A 85 -1.95 -9.62 -25.15
C GLU A 85 -3.20 -9.05 -25.84
N CYS A 86 -4.05 -8.32 -25.10
CA CYS A 86 -5.22 -7.67 -25.65
C CYS A 86 -4.85 -6.39 -26.40
N ASN A 87 -5.51 -6.15 -27.52
CA ASN A 87 -5.46 -4.84 -28.18
C ASN A 87 -6.14 -3.78 -27.30
N ALA A 88 -5.78 -2.50 -27.49
CA ALA A 88 -6.34 -1.41 -26.70
C ALA A 88 -7.87 -1.26 -26.83
N ASP A 89 -8.44 -1.66 -27.96
CA ASP A 89 -9.88 -1.65 -28.25
C ASP A 89 -10.62 -2.93 -27.84
N ASP A 90 -9.92 -3.89 -27.21
CA ASP A 90 -10.54 -5.12 -26.73
C ASP A 90 -11.60 -4.81 -25.64
N PRO A 91 -12.83 -5.36 -25.77
CA PRO A 91 -13.92 -5.08 -24.84
C PRO A 91 -13.75 -5.71 -23.46
N ARG A 92 -12.80 -6.65 -23.28
CA ARG A 92 -12.53 -7.28 -21.98
C ARG A 92 -11.92 -6.29 -21.00
N ASP A 93 -12.10 -6.53 -19.71
CA ASP A 93 -11.38 -5.78 -18.68
C ASP A 93 -9.86 -6.10 -18.74
N TRP A 94 -9.02 -5.16 -18.28
CA TRP A 94 -7.57 -5.39 -18.27
C TRP A 94 -7.17 -6.56 -17.35
N ALA A 95 -7.94 -6.84 -16.30
CA ALA A 95 -7.68 -7.96 -15.40
C ALA A 95 -7.95 -9.33 -16.05
N ASP A 96 -8.78 -9.38 -17.09
CA ASP A 96 -9.08 -10.59 -17.87
C ASP A 96 -8.12 -10.80 -19.05
N CYS A 97 -7.17 -9.89 -19.23
CA CYS A 97 -6.20 -9.90 -20.32
C CYS A 97 -4.87 -10.50 -19.85
N PRO A 98 -4.40 -11.61 -20.46
CA PRO A 98 -3.09 -12.16 -20.15
C PRO A 98 -1.98 -11.12 -20.37
N ILE A 99 -1.01 -11.08 -19.46
CA ILE A 99 0.19 -10.23 -19.64
C ILE A 99 0.96 -10.69 -20.88
N ALA A 100 1.47 -9.73 -21.67
CA ALA A 100 2.24 -10.04 -22.86
C ALA A 100 3.49 -10.88 -22.50
N THR A 101 3.67 -11.98 -23.21
CA THR A 101 4.80 -12.92 -23.01
C THR A 101 5.90 -12.77 -24.06
N ASP A 102 5.84 -11.71 -24.87
CA ASP A 102 6.85 -11.38 -25.85
C ASP A 102 8.21 -11.13 -25.21
N SER A 103 9.29 -11.23 -25.99
CA SER A 103 10.66 -11.13 -25.49
C SER A 103 11.01 -9.76 -24.89
N THR A 104 10.15 -8.77 -25.08
CA THR A 104 10.29 -7.39 -24.60
C THR A 104 8.91 -6.83 -24.23
N PRO A 105 8.31 -7.28 -23.13
CA PRO A 105 7.05 -6.70 -22.67
C PRO A 105 7.32 -5.24 -22.29
N VAL A 106 6.53 -4.32 -22.85
CA VAL A 106 6.68 -2.89 -22.53
C VAL A 106 6.19 -2.68 -21.10
N ASP A 107 7.09 -2.22 -20.23
CA ASP A 107 6.78 -1.75 -18.89
C ASP A 107 6.92 -0.24 -18.78
N ALA A 108 5.96 0.39 -18.10
CA ALA A 108 5.96 1.84 -17.88
C ALA A 108 5.68 2.15 -16.43
N GLN A 109 6.20 3.28 -15.95
CA GLN A 109 5.81 3.83 -14.65
C GLN A 109 4.81 4.95 -14.90
N CYS A 110 3.69 4.91 -14.20
CA CYS A 110 2.63 5.87 -14.25
C CYS A 110 2.49 6.62 -12.93
N GLU A 111 2.06 7.87 -13.02
CA GLU A 111 1.76 8.71 -11.87
C GLU A 111 0.35 9.27 -12.04
N VAL A 112 -0.41 9.31 -10.95
CA VAL A 112 -1.72 9.96 -10.89
C VAL A 112 -1.78 10.85 -9.66
N THR A 113 -2.36 12.04 -9.82
CA THR A 113 -2.67 12.91 -8.70
C THR A 113 -4.10 12.67 -8.23
N VAL A 114 -4.29 12.55 -6.93
CA VAL A 114 -5.60 12.38 -6.31
C VAL A 114 -5.84 13.46 -5.27
N LEU A 115 -7.10 13.89 -5.13
CA LEU A 115 -7.53 14.84 -4.11
C LEU A 115 -8.49 14.12 -3.15
N SER A 116 -8.05 13.97 -1.91
CA SER A 116 -8.84 13.42 -0.81
C SER A 116 -9.66 14.53 -0.15
N THR A 117 -10.98 14.33 -0.11
CA THR A 117 -11.94 15.17 0.60
C THR A 117 -12.64 14.33 1.66
N GLU A 118 -13.42 14.94 2.56
CA GLU A 118 -14.10 14.22 3.65
C GLU A 118 -14.97 13.05 3.17
N ASP A 119 -15.60 13.18 2.00
CA ASP A 119 -16.58 12.23 1.49
C ASP A 119 -16.13 11.47 0.23
N SER A 120 -15.03 11.89 -0.40
CA SER A 120 -14.66 11.36 -1.72
C SER A 120 -13.18 11.49 -2.04
N LEU A 121 -12.73 10.65 -2.96
CA LEU A 121 -11.38 10.70 -3.53
C LEU A 121 -11.51 11.00 -5.01
N ASP A 122 -11.09 12.19 -5.41
CA ASP A 122 -11.13 12.62 -6.81
C ASP A 122 -9.84 12.18 -7.51
N VAL A 123 -9.97 11.34 -8.53
CA VAL A 123 -8.84 10.78 -9.27
C VAL A 123 -8.59 11.62 -10.52
N GLY A 124 -7.41 12.21 -10.64
CA GLY A 124 -7.02 12.98 -11.82
C GLY A 124 -6.74 12.11 -13.05
N ASP A 125 -6.19 12.74 -14.09
CA ASP A 125 -5.61 12.02 -15.22
C ASP A 125 -4.25 11.42 -14.83
N ALA A 126 -3.99 10.21 -15.30
CA ALA A 126 -2.71 9.54 -15.10
C ALA A 126 -1.78 9.78 -16.29
N THR A 127 -0.48 9.86 -16.02
CA THR A 127 0.57 10.00 -17.04
C THR A 127 1.59 8.89 -16.89
N CYS A 128 2.04 8.29 -17.99
CA CYS A 128 2.99 7.17 -17.99
C CYS A 128 4.27 7.49 -18.78
N ASP A 129 5.40 7.04 -18.25
CA ASP A 129 6.70 7.04 -18.92
C ASP A 129 7.03 5.63 -19.46
N PHE A 130 6.85 5.46 -20.77
CA PHE A 130 7.15 4.23 -21.51
C PHE A 130 8.63 4.10 -21.92
N ASN A 131 9.47 5.10 -21.69
CA ASN A 131 10.88 5.08 -22.08
C ASN A 131 11.81 4.51 -21.00
N ARG A 132 11.28 3.83 -19.98
CA ARG A 132 12.10 3.20 -18.93
C ARG A 132 13.02 2.13 -19.52
N THR A 133 14.32 2.43 -19.57
CA THR A 133 15.39 1.47 -19.92
C THR A 133 15.81 0.58 -18.73
N ASP A 134 14.94 0.46 -17.73
CA ASP A 134 15.23 -0.01 -16.36
C ASP A 134 15.37 -1.53 -16.17
N GLY A 135 15.66 -2.27 -17.24
CA GLY A 135 15.90 -3.72 -17.20
C GLY A 135 16.96 -4.18 -16.19
N ASN A 136 17.82 -3.26 -15.70
CA ASN A 136 18.85 -3.55 -14.71
C ASN A 136 18.46 -3.30 -13.24
N ALA A 137 17.50 -2.43 -12.94
CA ALA A 137 17.14 -2.09 -11.55
C ALA A 137 16.27 -3.17 -10.87
N ARG A 138 15.34 -3.80 -11.63
CA ARG A 138 14.46 -4.89 -11.15
C ARG A 138 15.25 -6.11 -10.66
N ARG A 139 16.35 -6.48 -11.32
CA ARG A 139 17.19 -7.64 -10.93
C ARG A 139 17.82 -7.49 -9.54
N ARG A 140 18.22 -6.28 -9.14
CA ARG A 140 18.92 -6.08 -7.86
C ARG A 140 17.99 -6.21 -6.65
N ARG A 141 16.76 -5.68 -6.70
CA ARG A 141 15.81 -5.75 -5.57
C ARG A 141 15.32 -7.17 -5.28
N GLY A 142 15.07 -7.98 -6.32
CA GLY A 142 14.70 -9.40 -6.15
C GLY A 142 15.84 -10.26 -5.58
N TRP A 143 17.08 -9.99 -5.97
CA TRP A 143 18.26 -10.66 -5.44
C TRP A 143 18.49 -10.33 -3.96
N PHE A 144 18.36 -9.05 -3.56
CA PHE A 144 18.44 -8.66 -2.15
C PHE A 144 17.36 -9.32 -1.30
N LYS A 145 16.07 -9.32 -1.74
CA LYS A 145 14.99 -10.00 -1.00
C LYS A 145 15.23 -11.53 -0.86
N LYS A 146 15.77 -12.19 -1.89
CA LYS A 146 16.12 -13.63 -1.85
C LYS A 146 17.34 -13.91 -0.95
N ALA A 147 18.37 -13.07 -1.02
CA ALA A 147 19.55 -13.17 -0.17
C ALA A 147 19.20 -12.96 1.32
N TRP A 148 18.34 -11.97 1.62
CA TRP A 148 17.91 -11.69 2.99
C TRP A 148 17.05 -12.81 3.59
N ARG A 149 16.18 -13.45 2.78
CA ARG A 149 15.46 -14.66 3.19
C ARG A 149 16.43 -15.80 3.55
N LYS A 150 17.47 -16.03 2.75
CA LYS A 150 18.51 -17.05 3.07
C LYS A 150 19.24 -16.73 4.38
N VAL A 151 19.62 -15.47 4.62
CA VAL A 151 20.28 -15.06 5.86
C VAL A 151 19.36 -15.25 7.08
N LYS A 152 18.08 -14.90 6.97
CA LYS A 152 17.09 -15.10 8.05
C LYS A 152 16.90 -16.57 8.44
N HIS A 153 16.81 -17.48 7.45
CA HIS A 153 16.66 -18.92 7.74
C HIS A 153 17.95 -19.55 8.31
N ALA A 154 19.12 -19.06 7.93
CA ALA A 154 20.38 -19.48 8.52
C ALA A 154 20.50 -19.04 10.00
N GLY A 155 20.19 -17.78 10.31
CA GLY A 155 20.24 -17.25 11.67
C GLY A 155 19.27 -17.96 12.63
N ARG A 156 18.08 -18.35 12.16
CA ARG A 156 17.10 -19.08 12.98
C ARG A 156 17.59 -20.48 13.37
N ARG A 157 18.25 -21.20 12.46
CA ARG A 157 18.85 -22.52 12.76
C ARG A 157 19.98 -22.45 13.79
N VAL A 158 20.77 -21.38 13.78
CA VAL A 158 21.84 -21.18 14.77
C VAL A 158 21.23 -20.89 16.16
N LEU A 159 20.17 -20.09 16.22
CA LEU A 159 19.50 -19.76 17.48
C LEU A 159 18.80 -20.97 18.12
N ASP A 160 18.18 -21.83 17.31
CA ASP A 160 17.51 -23.04 17.78
C ASP A 160 18.50 -24.10 18.28
N THR A 161 19.68 -24.20 17.64
CA THR A 161 20.78 -25.06 18.10
C THR A 161 21.35 -24.57 19.44
N ALA A 162 21.55 -23.25 19.61
CA ALA A 162 22.02 -22.68 20.86
C ALA A 162 21.03 -22.89 22.03
N LYS A 163 19.72 -22.79 21.77
CA LYS A 163 18.66 -23.05 22.77
C LYS A 163 18.52 -24.53 23.14
N GLY A 164 18.87 -25.44 22.24
CA GLY A 164 18.91 -26.88 22.50
C GLY A 164 20.08 -27.28 23.39
N VAL A 165 21.27 -26.77 23.09
CA VAL A 165 22.49 -27.03 23.89
C VAL A 165 22.38 -26.43 25.30
N GLY A 166 21.89 -25.20 25.44
CA GLY A 166 21.73 -24.56 26.76
C GLY A 166 20.80 -25.31 27.71
N ARG A 167 19.72 -25.91 27.19
CA ARG A 167 18.79 -26.74 28.00
C ARG A 167 19.41 -28.06 28.44
N HIS A 168 20.27 -28.66 27.63
CA HIS A 168 20.94 -29.91 27.98
C HIS A 168 21.98 -29.71 29.09
N TYR A 169 22.72 -28.60 29.09
CA TYR A 169 23.68 -28.29 30.17
C TYR A 169 22.99 -27.91 31.48
N LEU A 170 21.88 -27.16 31.43
CA LEU A 170 21.14 -26.75 32.63
C LEU A 170 20.49 -27.94 33.36
N ASN A 171 19.91 -28.88 32.61
CA ASN A 171 19.31 -30.09 33.18
C ASN A 171 20.36 -31.04 33.79
N ASN A 172 21.55 -31.11 33.18
CA ASN A 172 22.64 -31.93 33.71
C ASN A 172 23.29 -31.32 34.97
N TRP A 173 23.31 -29.98 35.08
CA TRP A 173 23.76 -29.28 36.29
C TRP A 173 22.76 -29.45 37.45
N LEU A 174 21.46 -29.26 37.21
CA LEU A 174 20.43 -29.41 38.25
C LEU A 174 20.32 -30.83 38.82
N ASN A 175 20.60 -31.87 38.02
CA ASN A 175 20.63 -33.25 38.50
C ASN A 175 21.89 -33.61 39.30
N ARG A 176 22.96 -32.78 39.24
CA ARG A 176 24.19 -33.02 40.00
C ARG A 176 24.16 -32.44 41.42
N TYR A 177 23.27 -31.49 41.71
CA TYR A 177 23.13 -30.84 43.04
C TYR A 177 21.88 -31.29 43.81
N ARG A 178 21.23 -32.37 43.37
CA ARG A 178 20.02 -32.93 43.99
C ARG A 178 20.25 -34.32 44.59
N GLY A 179 21.50 -34.64 44.92
CA GLY A 179 21.93 -35.84 45.64
C GLY A 179 22.88 -35.44 46.76
#